data_AF-A0A9Q1GRU8-F1
#
_entry.id   AF-A0A9Q1GRU8-F1
#
_cell.length_a   1.000
_cell.length_b   1.000
_cell.length_c   1.000
_cell.angle_alpha   90.00
_cell.angle_beta   90.00
_cell.angle_gamma   90.00
#
_symmetry.space_group_name_H-M   'P 1'
#
loop_
_entity.id
_entity.type
_entity.pdbx_description
1 polymer ?
#
loop_
_entity_poly.entity_id
_entity_poly.type
_entity_poly.pdbx_seq_one_letter_code
_entity_poly.pdbx_strand_id
1 'polypeptide(L)'
;MTGLERPSEVQFSKARFWVKAYDVPGKKQTTSFAHLLASNIGDFVSCNEATMFGVDKAVCFRADTDISKPLRKGIGVTVAGETMWIRFKFVKLPDSCYGCGRLVRTLKDCEIVVAEDDDPDLHYSAWLHASSLKFQRCNAEAELLEEKRLFMARGSIQAKARGWPLAEER
;
A
#
# COMPACT_ATOMS: atom_id res chain seq x y z
N MET A 1 -19.51 7.73 4.12
CA MET A 1 -20.52 6.93 4.83
C MET A 1 -21.06 7.76 5.97
N THR A 2 -22.35 8.09 5.92
CA THR A 2 -23.03 8.96 6.90
C THR A 2 -23.60 8.19 8.09
N GLY A 3 -23.49 6.85 8.07
CA GLY A 3 -23.98 5.96 9.14
C GLY A 3 -25.49 5.76 9.17
N LEU A 4 -26.22 6.32 8.19
CA LEU A 4 -27.68 6.23 8.06
C LEU A 4 -28.14 5.34 6.89
N GLU A 5 -27.19 4.86 6.10
CA GLU A 5 -27.45 4.00 4.93
C GLU A 5 -27.77 2.58 5.40
N ARG A 6 -28.78 1.94 4.79
CA ARG A 6 -29.08 0.54 5.11
C ARG A 6 -27.92 -0.33 4.66
N PRO A 7 -27.51 -1.37 5.41
CA PRO A 7 -26.40 -2.24 5.01
C PRO A 7 -26.53 -2.84 3.60
N SER A 8 -27.76 -3.10 3.16
CA SER A 8 -28.06 -3.61 1.81
C SER A 8 -27.85 -2.59 0.68
N GLU A 9 -27.77 -1.30 1.00
CA GLU A 9 -27.55 -0.21 0.04
C GLU A 9 -26.08 0.20 -0.07
N VAL A 10 -25.24 -0.27 0.85
CA VAL A 10 -23.81 0.03 0.85
C VAL A 10 -23.13 -0.77 -0.24
N GLN A 11 -22.71 -0.07 -1.29
CA GLN A 11 -21.91 -0.66 -2.36
C GLN A 11 -20.42 -0.56 -2.02
N PHE A 12 -19.79 -1.72 -1.79
CA PHE A 12 -18.35 -1.81 -1.62
C PHE A 12 -17.67 -1.91 -2.99
N SER A 13 -17.26 -0.77 -3.55
CA SER A 13 -16.56 -0.73 -4.84
C SER A 13 -15.04 -0.62 -4.69
N LYS A 14 -14.56 -0.03 -3.60
CA LYS A 14 -13.15 0.19 -3.33
C LYS A 14 -12.77 -0.30 -1.94
N ALA A 15 -11.55 -0.79 -1.80
CA ALA A 15 -10.94 -1.14 -0.52
C ALA A 15 -9.54 -0.54 -0.42
N ARG A 16 -9.19 -0.13 0.80
CA ARG A 16 -7.93 0.54 1.09
C ARG A 16 -6.85 -0.47 1.46
N PHE A 17 -5.80 -0.55 0.66
CA PHE A 17 -4.68 -1.44 0.95
C PHE A 17 -3.37 -0.68 1.10
N TRP A 18 -2.49 -1.27 1.90
CA TRP A 18 -1.08 -0.92 1.89
C TRP A 18 -0.38 -1.75 0.82
N VAL A 19 0.42 -1.07 0.01
CA VAL A 19 1.15 -1.66 -1.11
C VAL A 19 2.63 -1.35 -0.93
N LYS A 20 3.46 -2.39 -1.00
CA LYS A 20 4.91 -2.30 -1.09
C LYS A 20 5.31 -2.44 -2.56
N ALA A 21 5.93 -1.40 -3.10
CA ALA A 21 6.56 -1.42 -4.41
C ALA A 21 8.05 -1.75 -4.29
N TYR A 22 8.44 -2.84 -4.93
CA TYR A 22 9.80 -3.38 -4.92
C TYR A 22 10.56 -2.96 -6.17
N ASP A 23 11.89 -3.09 -6.09
CA ASP A 23 12.82 -2.76 -7.16
C ASP A 23 12.79 -1.29 -7.57
N VAL A 24 12.29 -0.38 -6.71
CA VAL A 24 12.28 1.06 -7.01
C VAL A 24 13.69 1.65 -6.85
N PRO A 25 14.25 2.37 -7.85
CA PRO A 25 15.58 2.94 -7.77
C PRO A 25 15.65 3.96 -6.63
N GLY A 26 16.74 3.97 -5.86
CA GLY A 26 16.89 4.84 -4.68
C GLY A 26 16.56 6.32 -4.97
N LYS A 27 17.03 6.85 -6.12
CA LYS A 27 16.75 8.25 -6.55
C LYS A 27 15.27 8.52 -6.86
N LYS A 28 14.46 7.48 -7.05
CA LYS A 28 13.01 7.55 -7.33
C LYS A 28 12.18 7.17 -6.11
N GLN A 29 12.77 6.81 -4.97
CA GLN A 29 12.04 6.57 -3.72
C GLN A 29 11.60 7.91 -3.10
N THR A 30 10.59 8.51 -3.71
CA THR A 30 10.08 9.84 -3.40
C THR A 30 8.57 9.80 -3.29
N THR A 31 7.98 10.73 -2.54
CA THR A 31 6.52 10.86 -2.38
C THR A 31 5.81 11.08 -3.73
N SER A 32 6.40 11.84 -4.64
CA SER A 32 5.85 12.06 -5.99
C SER A 32 5.83 10.77 -6.82
N PHE A 33 6.88 9.95 -6.72
CA PHE A 33 6.89 8.65 -7.39
C PHE A 33 5.92 7.66 -6.74
N ALA A 34 5.79 7.66 -5.41
CA ALA A 34 4.78 6.86 -4.72
C ALA A 34 3.36 7.20 -5.19
N HIS A 35 3.07 8.49 -5.39
CA HIS A 35 1.80 8.94 -5.96
C HIS A 35 1.59 8.41 -7.39
N LEU A 36 2.61 8.44 -8.24
CA LEU A 36 2.56 7.87 -9.59
C LEU A 36 2.26 6.37 -9.56
N LEU A 37 2.95 5.61 -8.69
CA LEU A 37 2.72 4.18 -8.51
C LEU A 37 1.29 3.91 -8.03
N ALA A 38 0.82 4.65 -7.04
CA ALA A 38 -0.52 4.50 -6.48
C ALA A 38 -1.62 4.80 -7.51
N SER A 39 -1.44 5.86 -8.30
CA SER A 39 -2.40 6.28 -9.35
C SER A 39 -2.61 5.20 -10.42
N ASN A 40 -1.66 4.28 -10.59
CA ASN A 40 -1.81 3.14 -11.49
C ASN A 40 -2.66 2.00 -10.89
N ILE A 41 -2.74 1.93 -9.56
CA ILE A 41 -3.51 0.90 -8.83
C ILE A 41 -4.93 1.40 -8.53
N GLY A 42 -5.05 2.65 -8.09
CA GLY A 42 -6.30 3.27 -7.65
C GLY A 42 -6.07 4.69 -7.16
N ASP A 43 -6.81 5.14 -6.16
CA ASP A 43 -6.65 6.51 -5.64
C ASP A 43 -5.56 6.53 -4.56
N PHE A 44 -4.60 7.44 -4.69
CA PHE A 44 -3.55 7.63 -3.68
C PHE A 44 -4.15 8.17 -2.37
N VAL A 45 -3.75 7.58 -1.25
CA VAL A 45 -4.19 8.00 0.10
C VAL A 45 -3.04 8.58 0.89
N SER A 46 -1.94 7.84 1.03
CA SER A 46 -0.75 8.30 1.75
C SER A 46 0.47 7.44 1.41
N CYS A 47 1.67 7.90 1.77
CA CYS A 47 2.90 7.08 1.68
C CYS A 47 3.65 7.09 3.01
N ASN A 48 4.38 6.01 3.27
CA ASN A 48 5.25 5.91 4.44
C ASN A 48 6.68 6.29 4.05
N GLU A 49 7.06 7.54 4.32
CA GLU A 49 8.38 8.08 3.97
C GLU A 49 9.53 7.36 4.70
N ALA A 50 9.29 6.80 5.89
CA ALA A 50 10.31 6.04 6.63
C ALA A 50 10.77 4.79 5.86
N THR A 51 9.90 4.22 5.01
CA THR A 51 10.26 3.07 4.17
C THR A 51 11.16 3.42 3.00
N MET A 52 11.18 4.68 2.57
CA MET A 52 11.99 5.16 1.44
C MET A 52 13.49 5.27 1.78
N PHE A 53 13.85 5.24 3.06
CA PHE A 53 15.23 5.25 3.53
C PHE A 53 15.62 3.96 4.27
N GLY A 54 14.71 2.97 4.28
CA GLY A 54 14.83 1.75 5.08
C GLY A 54 15.57 0.60 4.39
N VAL A 55 15.90 -0.42 5.21
CA VAL A 55 16.59 -1.67 4.82
C VAL A 55 15.84 -2.44 3.71
N ASP A 56 14.52 -2.27 3.65
CA ASP A 56 13.63 -3.04 2.78
C ASP A 56 13.69 -2.62 1.29
N LYS A 57 14.36 -1.48 0.96
CA LYS A 57 14.48 -0.92 -0.40
C LYS A 57 13.16 -0.89 -1.19
N ALA A 58 12.04 -0.64 -0.51
CA ALA A 58 10.70 -0.68 -1.08
C ALA A 58 9.93 0.58 -0.70
N VAL A 59 9.19 1.13 -1.66
CA VAL A 59 8.30 2.26 -1.43
C VAL A 59 6.96 1.74 -0.92
N CYS A 60 6.56 2.12 0.28
CA CYS A 60 5.27 1.73 0.86
C CYS A 60 4.25 2.86 0.75
N PHE A 61 3.08 2.58 0.17
CA PHE A 61 2.00 3.55 0.02
C PHE A 61 0.63 2.91 0.25
N ARG A 62 -0.38 3.75 0.48
CA ARG A 62 -1.79 3.37 0.58
C ARG A 62 -2.54 3.80 -0.67
N ALA A 63 -3.35 2.90 -1.19
CA ALA A 63 -4.24 3.19 -2.30
C ALA A 63 -5.64 2.61 -2.07
N ASP A 64 -6.67 3.35 -2.47
CA ASP A 64 -8.04 2.86 -2.58
C ASP A 64 -8.18 2.13 -3.91
N THR A 65 -8.17 0.79 -3.83
CA THR A 65 -8.16 -0.11 -4.98
C THR A 65 -9.56 -0.59 -5.27
N ASP A 66 -9.95 -0.56 -6.55
CA ASP A 66 -11.22 -1.10 -7.04
C ASP A 66 -11.25 -2.63 -6.88
N ILE A 67 -12.15 -3.14 -6.03
CA ILE A 67 -12.20 -4.58 -5.69
C ILE A 67 -12.87 -5.42 -6.78
N SER A 68 -13.54 -4.78 -7.74
CA SER A 68 -14.16 -5.47 -8.88
C SER A 68 -13.12 -5.91 -9.92
N LYS A 69 -11.93 -5.31 -9.88
CA LYS A 69 -10.84 -5.57 -10.81
C LYS A 69 -9.80 -6.51 -10.22
N PRO A 70 -9.07 -7.27 -11.07
CA PRO A 70 -7.90 -7.99 -10.62
C PRO A 70 -6.88 -7.04 -9.98
N LEU A 71 -6.22 -7.49 -8.91
CA LEU A 71 -5.16 -6.72 -8.28
C LEU A 71 -4.02 -6.46 -9.27
N ARG A 72 -3.48 -5.24 -9.26
CA ARG A 72 -2.34 -4.91 -10.11
C ARG A 72 -1.06 -5.50 -9.52
N LYS A 73 -0.40 -6.39 -10.27
CA LYS A 73 0.83 -7.10 -9.87
C LYS A 73 2.09 -6.24 -9.93
N GLY A 74 2.08 -5.21 -10.77
CA GLY A 74 3.22 -4.33 -11.01
C GLY A 74 2.97 -3.39 -12.17
N ILE A 75 3.98 -2.58 -12.49
CA ILE A 75 4.00 -1.71 -13.65
C ILE A 75 5.39 -1.65 -14.28
N GLY A 76 5.42 -1.48 -15.60
CA GLY A 76 6.62 -1.07 -16.32
C GLY A 76 6.75 0.45 -16.25
N VAL A 77 7.90 0.95 -15.80
CA VAL A 77 8.21 2.39 -15.80
C VAL A 77 9.47 2.59 -16.63
N THR A 78 9.42 3.53 -17.57
CA THR A 78 10.61 3.92 -18.35
C THR A 78 11.29 5.10 -17.66
N VAL A 79 12.55 4.94 -17.30
CA VAL A 79 13.39 5.98 -16.68
C VAL A 79 14.66 6.11 -17.50
N ALA A 80 14.93 7.31 -18.03
CA ALA A 80 16.12 7.60 -18.82
C ALA A 80 16.35 6.66 -20.03
N GLY A 81 15.26 6.16 -20.64
CA GLY A 81 15.31 5.28 -21.81
C GLY A 81 15.32 3.79 -21.47
N GLU A 82 15.46 3.41 -20.19
CA GLU A 82 15.41 2.02 -19.75
C GLU A 82 14.05 1.72 -19.10
N THR A 83 13.39 0.66 -19.56
CA THR A 83 12.16 0.16 -18.94
C THR A 83 12.49 -0.78 -17.81
N MET A 84 11.95 -0.49 -16.63
CA MET A 84 12.10 -1.31 -15.44
C MET A 84 10.75 -1.78 -14.92
N TRP A 85 10.69 -2.99 -14.39
CA TRP A 85 9.47 -3.56 -13.84
C TRP A 85 9.43 -3.38 -12.32
N ILE A 86 8.41 -2.67 -11.83
CA ILE A 86 8.17 -2.44 -10.41
C ILE A 86 7.08 -3.39 -9.96
N ARG A 87 7.42 -4.29 -9.04
CA ARG A 87 6.50 -5.31 -8.51
C ARG A 87 5.76 -4.78 -7.29
N PHE A 88 4.47 -5.08 -7.21
CA PHE A 88 3.61 -4.70 -6.09
C PHE A 88 3.29 -5.91 -5.23
N LYS A 89 3.38 -5.72 -3.91
CA LYS A 89 2.85 -6.66 -2.92
C LYS A 89 1.91 -5.93 -1.97
N PHE A 90 0.80 -6.56 -1.64
CA PHE A 90 -0.23 -6.03 -0.78
C PHE A 90 -0.03 -6.55 0.64
N VAL A 91 -0.13 -5.65 1.61
CA VAL A 91 -0.02 -5.98 3.02
C VAL A 91 -1.42 -6.24 3.59
N LYS A 92 -1.57 -7.30 4.38
CA LYS A 92 -2.87 -7.72 4.96
C LYS A 92 -3.96 -7.86 3.88
N LEU A 93 -3.56 -8.34 2.71
CA LEU A 93 -4.48 -8.64 1.63
C LEU A 93 -5.41 -9.78 2.08
N PRO A 94 -6.75 -9.61 1.99
CA PRO A 94 -7.70 -10.70 2.15
C PRO A 94 -7.44 -11.82 1.15
N ASP A 95 -8.07 -12.98 1.34
CA ASP A 95 -8.01 -14.06 0.37
C ASP A 95 -8.47 -13.55 -1.00
N SER A 96 -7.63 -13.76 -2.01
CA SER A 96 -7.89 -13.36 -3.39
C SER A 96 -7.84 -14.60 -4.29
N CYS A 97 -8.57 -14.54 -5.40
CA CYS A 97 -8.55 -15.62 -6.36
C CYS A 97 -7.16 -15.75 -7.01
N TYR A 98 -6.50 -16.89 -6.86
CA TYR A 98 -5.21 -17.15 -7.49
C TYR A 98 -5.27 -17.36 -9.01
N GLY A 99 -6.46 -17.59 -9.58
CA GLY A 99 -6.66 -17.61 -11.03
C GLY A 99 -6.83 -16.21 -11.61
N CYS A 100 -7.80 -15.44 -11.09
CA CYS A 100 -8.21 -14.16 -11.70
C CYS A 100 -7.79 -12.90 -10.94
N GLY A 101 -7.18 -13.02 -9.75
CA GLY A 101 -6.68 -11.91 -8.96
C GLY A 101 -7.71 -11.02 -8.29
N ARG A 102 -9.00 -11.38 -8.32
CA ARG A 102 -10.09 -10.62 -7.69
C ARG A 102 -10.28 -11.04 -6.24
N LEU A 103 -10.62 -10.08 -5.37
CA LEU A 103 -10.73 -10.29 -3.92
C LEU A 103 -12.01 -10.99 -3.47
N VAL A 104 -13.10 -10.86 -4.23
CA VAL A 104 -14.43 -11.34 -3.81
C VAL A 104 -14.72 -12.76 -4.33
N ARG A 105 -13.73 -13.43 -4.92
CA ARG A 105 -13.91 -14.72 -5.59
C ARG A 105 -12.88 -15.72 -5.11
N THR A 106 -13.30 -16.96 -4.87
CA THR A 106 -12.40 -18.08 -4.56
C THR A 106 -12.00 -18.80 -5.85
N LEU A 107 -10.89 -19.54 -5.84
CA LEU A 107 -10.43 -20.32 -6.99
C LEU A 107 -11.48 -21.31 -7.52
N LYS A 108 -12.31 -21.87 -6.63
CA LYS A 108 -13.38 -22.81 -6.97
C LYS A 108 -14.48 -22.20 -7.84
N ASP A 109 -14.73 -20.90 -7.68
CA ASP A 109 -15.74 -20.14 -8.44
C ASP A 109 -15.11 -19.36 -9.60
N CYS A 110 -13.86 -19.68 -9.93
CA CYS A 110 -13.11 -19.01 -10.98
C CYS A 110 -13.25 -19.74 -12.30
N GLU A 111 -13.98 -19.12 -13.23
CA GLU A 111 -14.15 -19.59 -14.60
C GLU A 111 -12.93 -19.34 -15.50
N ILE A 112 -11.90 -18.63 -15.00
CA ILE A 112 -10.67 -18.41 -15.75
C ILE A 112 -9.83 -19.68 -15.68
N VAL A 113 -9.70 -20.35 -16.83
CA VAL A 113 -8.68 -21.38 -17.07
C VAL A 113 -7.36 -20.65 -17.23
N VAL A 114 -6.47 -20.82 -16.27
CA VAL A 114 -5.12 -20.26 -16.36
C VAL A 114 -4.39 -21.03 -17.47
N ALA A 115 -3.94 -20.33 -18.52
CA ALA A 115 -3.28 -20.99 -19.63
C ALA A 115 -1.93 -21.54 -19.15
N GLU A 116 -1.56 -22.75 -19.59
CA GLU A 116 -0.30 -23.40 -19.18
C GLU A 116 0.95 -22.61 -19.62
N ASP A 117 0.80 -21.68 -20.57
CA ASP A 117 1.85 -20.78 -21.09
C ASP A 117 1.96 -19.43 -20.35
N ASP A 118 1.12 -19.15 -19.35
CA ASP A 118 1.30 -17.95 -18.52
C ASP A 118 2.54 -18.13 -17.62
N ASP A 119 3.43 -17.12 -17.62
CA ASP A 119 4.62 -17.10 -16.77
C ASP A 119 4.21 -17.41 -15.32
N PRO A 120 4.78 -18.45 -14.68
CA PRO A 120 4.40 -18.84 -13.33
C PRO A 120 4.60 -17.73 -12.29
N ASP A 121 5.50 -16.77 -12.52
CA ASP A 121 5.68 -15.57 -11.68
C ASP A 121 4.59 -14.51 -11.89
N LEU A 122 3.82 -14.62 -12.98
CA LEU A 122 2.65 -13.78 -13.27
C LEU A 122 1.34 -14.36 -12.71
N HIS A 123 1.34 -15.59 -12.18
CA HIS A 123 0.16 -16.09 -11.48
C HIS A 123 -0.14 -15.29 -10.22
N TYR A 124 -1.44 -15.08 -9.93
CA TYR A 124 -1.86 -14.54 -8.65
C TYR A 124 -1.54 -15.62 -7.62
N SER A 125 -0.46 -15.45 -6.86
CA SER A 125 0.01 -16.45 -5.90
C SER A 125 0.26 -15.84 -4.53
N ALA A 126 0.65 -16.66 -3.56
CA ALA A 126 1.05 -16.22 -2.22
C ALA A 126 2.11 -15.09 -2.25
N TRP A 127 2.86 -14.94 -3.35
CA TRP A 127 3.87 -13.90 -3.51
C TRP A 127 3.30 -12.46 -3.47
N LEU A 128 2.00 -12.29 -3.73
CA LEU A 128 1.31 -11.00 -3.69
C LEU A 128 1.13 -10.49 -2.27
N HIS A 129 1.25 -11.37 -1.27
CA HIS A 129 1.16 -11.01 0.13
C HIS A 129 2.54 -10.51 0.61
N ALA A 130 2.60 -9.26 1.03
CA ALA A 130 3.75 -8.72 1.74
C ALA A 130 3.77 -9.25 3.18
N SER A 131 4.96 -9.63 3.68
CA SER A 131 5.12 -10.09 5.06
C SER A 131 4.67 -9.02 6.07
N SER A 132 3.71 -9.40 6.93
CA SER A 132 3.14 -8.54 7.97
C SER A 132 4.16 -8.09 9.02
N LEU A 133 5.17 -8.91 9.33
CA LEU A 133 6.20 -8.61 10.34
C LEU A 133 7.10 -7.43 9.92
N LYS A 134 7.46 -7.36 8.63
CA LYS A 134 8.23 -6.24 8.05
C LYS A 134 7.40 -4.97 7.84
N PHE A 135 6.10 -5.06 8.00
CA PHE A 135 5.19 -3.91 7.87
C PHE A 135 4.87 -3.27 9.23
N GLN A 136 4.69 -4.06 10.29
CA GLN A 136 4.43 -3.56 11.64
C GLN A 136 5.52 -2.60 12.13
N ARG A 137 6.79 -2.87 11.82
CA ARG A 137 7.91 -2.05 12.28
C ARG A 137 7.92 -0.64 11.66
N CYS A 138 7.66 -0.53 10.35
CA CYS A 138 7.62 0.76 9.66
C CYS A 138 6.32 1.54 9.89
N ASN A 139 5.20 0.84 10.12
CA ASN A 139 3.93 1.51 10.41
C ASN A 139 3.87 2.10 11.82
N ALA A 140 4.45 1.43 12.82
CA ALA A 140 4.51 1.98 14.18
C ALA A 140 5.27 3.32 14.23
N GLU A 141 6.39 3.43 13.49
CA GLU A 141 7.15 4.68 13.40
C GLU A 141 6.38 5.78 12.66
N ALA A 142 5.67 5.44 11.57
CA ALA A 142 4.88 6.41 10.80
C ALA A 142 3.60 6.86 11.53
N GLU A 143 2.90 5.96 12.22
CA GLU A 143 1.76 6.30 13.08
C GLU A 143 2.21 7.19 14.24
N LEU A 144 3.34 6.88 14.89
CA LEU A 144 3.91 7.73 15.93
C LEU A 144 4.31 9.12 15.39
N LEU A 145 4.83 9.20 14.16
CA LEU A 145 5.20 10.47 13.53
C LEU A 145 3.97 11.31 13.16
N GLU A 146 2.90 10.68 12.67
CA GLU A 146 1.63 11.34 12.38
C GLU A 146 0.95 11.81 13.67
N GLU A 147 0.94 10.97 14.72
CA GLU A 147 0.49 11.36 16.05
C GLU A 147 1.29 12.54 16.60
N LYS A 148 2.62 12.53 16.45
CA LYS A 148 3.49 13.66 16.82
C LYS A 148 3.17 14.91 16.00
N ARG A 149 2.95 14.80 14.69
CA ARG A 149 2.58 15.93 13.83
C ARG A 149 1.23 16.54 14.23
N LEU A 150 0.21 15.71 14.42
CA LEU A 150 -1.11 16.12 14.91
C LEU A 150 -1.02 16.74 16.31
N PHE A 151 -0.17 16.20 17.17
CA PHE A 151 0.07 16.74 18.52
C PHE A 151 0.75 18.11 18.48
N MET A 152 1.80 18.27 17.67
CA MET A 152 2.51 19.55 17.49
C MET A 152 1.62 20.61 16.82
N ALA A 153 0.79 20.23 15.84
CA ALA A 153 -0.16 21.12 15.18
C ALA A 153 -1.32 21.57 16.09
N ARG A 154 -1.61 20.82 17.15
CA ARG A 154 -2.68 21.12 18.12
C ARG A 154 -2.23 22.01 19.28
N GLY A 155 -0.95 22.38 19.36
CA GLY A 155 -0.44 23.35 20.34
C GLY A 155 -0.92 23.10 21.78
N SER A 156 -0.67 21.91 22.34
CA SER A 156 -1.13 21.57 23.69
C SER A 156 -0.02 21.57 24.74
N ILE A 157 -0.34 22.16 25.90
CA ILE A 157 0.51 22.47 27.06
C ILE A 157 0.97 21.20 27.84
N GLN A 158 0.63 19.99 27.37
CA GLN A 158 0.85 18.72 28.09
C GLN A 158 2.12 17.93 27.72
N ALA A 159 3.09 18.52 27.00
CA ALA A 159 4.33 17.86 26.56
C ALA A 159 5.10 17.14 27.69
N LYS A 160 5.03 17.62 28.94
CA LYS A 160 5.69 17.00 30.10
C LYS A 160 5.15 15.62 30.49
N ALA A 161 3.88 15.29 30.20
CA ALA A 161 3.27 14.05 30.67
C ALA A 161 3.72 12.79 29.89
N ARG A 162 4.38 12.96 28.73
CA ARG A 162 4.87 11.86 27.88
C ARG A 162 6.39 11.85 27.66
N GLY A 163 7.14 12.65 28.42
CA GLY A 163 8.62 12.60 28.41
C GLY A 163 9.28 13.06 27.10
N TRP A 164 8.59 13.88 26.29
CA TRP A 164 9.19 14.44 25.08
C TRP A 164 10.00 15.69 25.42
N PRO A 165 11.26 15.83 24.96
CA PRO A 165 12.02 17.05 25.19
C PRO A 165 11.30 18.21 24.50
N LEU A 166 10.88 19.20 25.29
CA LEU A 166 10.42 20.48 24.77
C LEU A 166 11.62 21.16 24.11
N ALA A 167 11.43 21.64 22.88
CA ALA A 167 12.39 22.52 22.25
C ALA A 167 12.49 23.78 23.12
N GLU A 168 13.66 24.04 23.67
CA GLU A 168 13.95 25.28 24.39
C GLU A 168 13.98 26.41 23.36
N GLU A 169 13.00 27.29 23.44
CA GLU A 169 12.85 28.46 22.58
C GLU A 169 13.92 29.50 22.98
N ARG A 170 14.75 29.91 22.03
CA ARG A 170 15.78 30.95 22.20
C ARG A 170 15.48 32.13 21.30
#